data_AF-A0AAX0IW26-F1
#
_entry.id   AF-A0AAX0IW26-F1
#
_cell.length_a   1.000
_cell.length_b   1.000
_cell.length_c   1.000
_cell.angle_alpha   90.00
_cell.angle_beta   90.00
_cell.angle_gamma   90.00
#
_symmetry.space_group_name_H-M   'P 1'
#
loop_
_entity.id
_entity.type
_entity.pdbx_description
1 polymer ?
#
loop_
_entity_poly.entity_id
_entity_poly.type
_entity_poly.pdbx_seq_one_letter_code
_entity_poly.pdbx_strand_id
1 'polypeptide(L)'
;MTEVQQLEQLMNEMLPGLQLFARDINLTPEEVACYQVGAVVRNPAFTDATCRVGGMVTTHRYGILSNHMMDLSYAEHGTNWGLCIANRDSHFKVLDIYEHEGKTQILLLHLPDDYLWKWLEDLTIHLPGNLVDDCRSRFLNKAFGEPIPEVTSEDWMERCGFPIGVDMEGKLFSNEIPIAKQMRPVKEASFRSFYHELVYIRCAALIEDVMPEVAQPGDTGLVLYGYIDEEAGVSFQPLWIAKENESTLDMRLIPEETMYLIRLANLDDCEFCSMKWIEVDPYIADRARRVIAEVYDTKSKEKEETRTFQGLDQFRHREHPDDFGVAVYYEDKSKEPERLWVRISRVEGNQCFGMLLMNSKHPDGPKEGDEIMFRVLQNEKGDLEVVSVQK
;
A
#
# COMPACT_ATOMS: atom_id res chain seq x y z
N MET A 1 -14.35 10.34 -19.12
CA MET A 1 -15.40 9.28 -18.98
C MET A 1 -16.58 9.91 -18.27
N THR A 2 -17.79 9.41 -18.49
CA THR A 2 -18.95 9.84 -17.67
C THR A 2 -18.93 9.14 -16.31
N GLU A 3 -19.63 9.68 -15.33
CA GLU A 3 -19.79 9.06 -13.99
C GLU A 3 -20.32 7.62 -14.09
N VAL A 4 -21.27 7.38 -15.00
CA VAL A 4 -21.83 6.03 -15.25
C VAL A 4 -20.74 5.06 -15.72
N GLN A 5 -19.88 5.49 -16.65
CA GLN A 5 -18.78 4.65 -17.15
C GLN A 5 -17.76 4.36 -16.06
N GLN A 6 -17.48 5.32 -15.19
CA GLN A 6 -16.57 5.15 -14.06
C GLN A 6 -17.14 4.14 -13.04
N LEU A 7 -18.43 4.21 -12.74
CA LEU A 7 -19.10 3.25 -11.87
C LEU A 7 -19.17 1.85 -12.48
N GLU A 8 -19.46 1.74 -13.78
CA GLU A 8 -19.43 0.46 -14.51
C GLU A 8 -18.05 -0.17 -14.47
N GLN A 9 -16.99 0.62 -14.65
CA GLN A 9 -15.61 0.15 -14.52
C GLN A 9 -15.35 -0.35 -13.10
N LEU A 10 -15.71 0.41 -12.08
CA LEU A 10 -15.55 0.01 -10.68
C LEU A 10 -16.25 -1.32 -10.37
N MET A 11 -17.48 -1.51 -10.85
CA MET A 11 -18.20 -2.78 -10.71
C MET A 11 -17.50 -3.94 -11.42
N ASN A 12 -16.95 -3.70 -12.60
CA ASN A 12 -16.18 -4.70 -13.35
C ASN A 12 -14.83 -5.03 -12.69
N GLU A 13 -14.29 -4.16 -11.84
CA GLU A 13 -13.09 -4.45 -11.04
C GLU A 13 -13.43 -5.21 -9.76
N MET A 14 -14.57 -4.92 -9.13
CA MET A 14 -14.94 -5.50 -7.84
C MET A 14 -15.66 -6.84 -7.89
N LEU A 15 -16.55 -7.05 -8.87
CA LEU A 15 -17.47 -8.19 -8.86
C LEU A 15 -16.87 -9.48 -9.46
N PRO A 16 -16.04 -9.42 -10.53
CA PRO A 16 -15.42 -10.63 -11.04
C PRO A 16 -14.45 -11.25 -10.03
N GLY A 17 -14.51 -12.58 -9.91
CA GLY A 17 -13.60 -13.33 -9.03
C GLY A 17 -13.95 -13.28 -7.54
N LEU A 18 -15.13 -12.79 -7.15
CA LEU A 18 -15.58 -12.82 -5.76
C LEU A 18 -15.53 -14.24 -5.18
N GLN A 19 -14.86 -14.35 -4.04
CA GLN A 19 -14.80 -15.54 -3.21
C GLN A 19 -15.49 -15.25 -1.88
N LEU A 20 -16.02 -16.30 -1.24
CA LEU A 20 -16.63 -16.20 0.08
C LEU A 20 -15.67 -16.72 1.15
N PHE A 21 -15.28 -15.82 2.04
CA PHE A 21 -14.49 -16.09 3.24
C PHE A 21 -15.40 -16.10 4.46
N ALA A 22 -14.97 -16.80 5.52
CA ALA A 22 -15.72 -16.87 6.78
C ALA A 22 -14.89 -16.36 7.94
N ARG A 23 -15.53 -15.60 8.83
CA ARG A 23 -15.00 -15.25 10.14
C ARG A 23 -16.08 -15.52 11.20
N ASP A 24 -15.84 -16.53 12.02
CA ASP A 24 -16.76 -16.95 13.06
C ASP A 24 -16.45 -16.21 14.37
N ILE A 25 -17.49 -15.71 15.03
CA ILE A 25 -17.39 -14.87 16.23
C ILE A 25 -18.65 -14.98 17.08
N ASN A 26 -18.56 -14.65 18.37
CA ASN A 26 -19.75 -14.40 19.20
C ASN A 26 -19.94 -12.90 19.35
N LEU A 27 -21.08 -12.38 18.87
CA LEU A 27 -21.47 -10.99 19.04
C LEU A 27 -22.56 -10.89 20.11
N THR A 28 -22.49 -9.82 20.88
CA THR A 28 -23.55 -9.36 21.78
C THR A 28 -24.71 -8.76 20.99
N PRO A 29 -25.92 -8.70 21.55
CA PRO A 29 -27.06 -8.03 20.91
C PRO A 29 -26.75 -6.57 20.52
N GLU A 30 -25.99 -5.86 21.36
CA GLU A 30 -25.58 -4.47 21.12
C GLU A 30 -24.63 -4.36 19.92
N GLU A 31 -23.66 -5.27 19.77
CA GLU A 31 -22.76 -5.30 18.62
C GLU A 31 -23.49 -5.66 17.33
N VAL A 32 -24.42 -6.62 17.36
CA VAL A 32 -25.22 -6.98 16.19
C VAL A 32 -26.08 -5.80 15.72
N ALA A 33 -26.64 -5.04 16.66
CA ALA A 33 -27.47 -3.88 16.36
C ALA A 33 -26.71 -2.73 15.66
N CYS A 34 -25.37 -2.76 15.67
CA CYS A 34 -24.56 -1.81 14.92
C CYS A 34 -24.63 -2.02 13.40
N TYR A 35 -24.95 -3.23 12.93
CA TYR A 35 -24.97 -3.56 11.51
C TYR A 35 -26.36 -3.34 10.90
N GLN A 36 -26.40 -2.65 9.77
CA GLN A 36 -27.63 -2.41 9.00
C GLN A 36 -27.38 -2.73 7.54
N VAL A 37 -28.30 -3.46 6.91
CA VAL A 37 -28.21 -3.75 5.46
C VAL A 37 -28.16 -2.45 4.67
N GLY A 38 -27.19 -2.37 3.75
CA GLY A 38 -26.90 -1.19 2.94
C GLY A 38 -25.85 -0.25 3.55
N ALA A 39 -25.56 -0.36 4.85
CA ALA A 39 -24.54 0.47 5.50
C ALA A 39 -23.13 0.03 5.12
N VAL A 40 -22.20 0.98 5.10
CA VAL A 40 -20.76 0.74 5.02
C VAL A 40 -20.17 0.75 6.42
N VAL A 41 -19.29 -0.20 6.69
CA VAL A 41 -18.52 -0.33 7.93
C VAL A 41 -17.04 -0.39 7.61
N ARG A 42 -16.25 0.51 8.20
CA ARG A 42 -14.77 0.44 8.16
C ARG A 42 -14.22 -0.37 9.32
N ASN A 43 -13.25 -1.24 9.04
CA ASN A 43 -12.43 -1.86 10.07
C ASN A 43 -11.01 -1.23 10.10
N PRO A 44 -10.61 -0.51 11.18
CA PRO A 44 -9.30 0.15 11.24
C PRO A 44 -8.11 -0.83 11.36
N ALA A 45 -8.37 -2.08 11.76
CA ALA A 45 -7.37 -3.14 11.83
C ALA A 45 -7.43 -4.03 10.59
N PHE A 46 -6.46 -4.94 10.44
CA PHE A 46 -6.56 -6.00 9.46
C PHE A 46 -7.80 -6.86 9.73
N THR A 47 -8.46 -7.34 8.68
CA THR A 47 -9.60 -8.24 8.80
C THR A 47 -9.18 -9.64 8.41
N ASP A 48 -8.94 -10.47 9.43
CA ASP A 48 -8.60 -11.88 9.23
C ASP A 48 -9.87 -12.70 8.99
N ALA A 49 -9.83 -13.57 7.99
CA ALA A 49 -10.86 -14.56 7.70
C ALA A 49 -10.23 -15.84 7.15
N THR A 50 -11.01 -16.91 7.09
CA THR A 50 -10.56 -18.19 6.51
C THR A 50 -11.27 -18.46 5.19
N CYS A 51 -10.54 -19.04 4.23
CA CYS A 51 -11.11 -19.66 3.03
C CYS A 51 -11.69 -21.06 3.31
N ARG A 52 -11.38 -21.66 4.47
CA ARG A 52 -11.83 -23.00 4.90
C ARG A 52 -13.16 -22.92 5.66
N VAL A 53 -14.26 -22.80 4.90
CA VAL A 53 -15.61 -22.66 5.49
C VAL A 53 -16.19 -24.00 6.00
N GLY A 54 -16.23 -24.16 7.33
CA GLY A 54 -16.76 -25.34 8.04
C GLY A 54 -17.98 -25.06 8.94
N GLY A 55 -18.27 -26.01 9.84
CA GLY A 55 -19.24 -25.86 10.93
C GLY A 55 -18.87 -24.78 11.94
N MET A 56 -19.87 -24.07 12.46
CA MET A 56 -19.66 -23.01 13.45
C MET A 56 -19.77 -23.55 14.87
N VAL A 57 -18.84 -23.16 15.73
CA VAL A 57 -18.94 -23.30 17.20
C VAL A 57 -19.43 -22.01 17.87
N THR A 58 -19.62 -20.94 17.08
CA THR A 58 -20.09 -19.63 17.52
C THR A 58 -21.53 -19.36 17.11
N THR A 59 -22.04 -18.23 17.58
CA THR A 59 -23.37 -17.69 17.25
C THR A 59 -23.38 -16.89 15.93
N HIS A 60 -22.28 -16.23 15.56
CA HIS A 60 -22.24 -15.34 14.40
C HIS A 60 -21.13 -15.71 13.42
N ARG A 61 -21.38 -15.45 12.14
CA ARG A 61 -20.42 -15.54 11.05
C ARG A 61 -20.48 -14.26 10.22
N TYR A 62 -19.34 -13.61 10.01
CA TYR A 62 -19.19 -12.72 8.87
C TYR A 62 -18.91 -13.57 7.64
N GLY A 63 -19.82 -13.55 6.68
CA GLY A 63 -19.56 -14.03 5.32
C GLY A 63 -19.00 -12.87 4.53
N ILE A 64 -17.74 -12.95 4.07
CA ILE A 64 -17.08 -11.83 3.39
C ILE A 64 -16.91 -12.20 1.92
N LEU A 65 -17.60 -11.47 1.05
CA LEU A 65 -17.40 -11.54 -0.39
C LEU A 65 -16.27 -10.58 -0.77
N SER A 66 -15.18 -11.12 -1.31
CA SER A 66 -14.04 -10.32 -1.77
C SER A 66 -13.33 -11.00 -2.93
N ASN A 67 -12.75 -10.21 -3.83
CA ASN A 67 -11.86 -10.69 -4.89
C ASN A 67 -10.39 -10.28 -4.66
N HIS A 68 -10.09 -9.60 -3.54
CA HIS A 68 -8.77 -9.01 -3.28
C HIS A 68 -8.32 -9.13 -1.82
N MET A 69 -8.87 -10.07 -1.05
CA MET A 69 -8.21 -10.49 0.20
C MET A 69 -6.89 -11.19 -0.12
N MET A 70 -5.85 -10.84 0.62
CA MET A 70 -4.53 -11.46 0.49
C MET A 70 -4.56 -12.87 1.08
N ASP A 71 -4.28 -13.89 0.27
CA ASP A 71 -4.11 -15.26 0.75
C ASP A 71 -2.71 -15.43 1.35
N LEU A 72 -2.64 -15.71 2.65
CA LEU A 72 -1.40 -15.95 3.39
C LEU A 72 -1.25 -17.40 3.84
N SER A 73 -2.06 -18.32 3.32
CA SER A 73 -1.97 -19.75 3.63
C SER A 73 -0.58 -20.35 3.37
N TYR A 74 0.15 -19.81 2.37
CA TYR A 74 1.52 -20.23 2.06
C TYR A 74 2.54 -19.86 3.15
N ALA A 75 2.23 -18.88 4.01
CA ALA A 75 3.08 -18.41 5.09
C ALA A 75 2.73 -19.06 6.44
N GLU A 76 1.71 -19.92 6.49
CA GLU A 76 1.30 -20.62 7.70
C GLU A 76 2.31 -21.71 8.09
N HIS A 77 2.71 -21.72 9.36
CA HIS A 77 3.62 -22.71 9.92
C HIS A 77 2.86 -23.73 10.78
N GLY A 78 2.09 -24.59 10.12
CA GLY A 78 1.39 -25.71 10.76
C GLY A 78 0.04 -25.38 11.41
N THR A 79 -0.39 -24.11 11.38
CA THR A 79 -1.73 -23.72 11.81
C THR A 79 -2.81 -24.19 10.85
N ASN A 80 -2.53 -24.16 9.53
CA ASN A 80 -3.44 -24.56 8.46
C ASN A 80 -4.79 -23.83 8.51
N TRP A 81 -4.85 -22.57 8.93
CA TRP A 81 -6.11 -21.83 8.98
C TRP A 81 -6.67 -21.52 7.60
N GLY A 82 -5.83 -21.51 6.56
CA GLY A 82 -6.23 -20.93 5.27
C GLY A 82 -6.50 -19.44 5.41
N LEU A 83 -5.58 -18.75 6.11
CA LEU A 83 -5.65 -17.35 6.46
C LEU A 83 -5.71 -16.47 5.22
N CYS A 84 -6.75 -15.65 5.15
CA CYS A 84 -6.90 -14.57 4.19
C CYS A 84 -7.10 -13.26 4.93
N ILE A 85 -6.49 -12.18 4.45
CA ILE A 85 -6.48 -10.89 5.14
C ILE A 85 -6.99 -9.78 4.22
N ALA A 86 -7.94 -8.98 4.69
CA ALA A 86 -8.20 -7.65 4.15
C ALA A 86 -7.34 -6.61 4.88
N ASN A 87 -6.94 -5.55 4.18
CA ASN A 87 -6.03 -4.54 4.70
C ASN A 87 -6.60 -3.80 5.92
N ARG A 88 -5.73 -3.05 6.59
CA ARG A 88 -6.18 -2.03 7.55
C ARG A 88 -7.02 -0.99 6.81
N ASP A 89 -8.01 -0.47 7.52
CA ASP A 89 -8.93 0.54 7.03
C ASP A 89 -9.82 0.09 5.87
N SER A 90 -9.92 -1.21 5.60
CA SER A 90 -10.85 -1.74 4.61
C SER A 90 -12.32 -1.46 4.98
N HIS A 91 -13.11 -1.17 3.95
CA HIS A 91 -14.55 -0.90 4.05
C HIS A 91 -15.37 -2.08 3.57
N PHE A 92 -16.49 -2.32 4.24
CA PHE A 92 -17.40 -3.41 3.93
C PHE A 92 -18.83 -2.90 3.83
N LYS A 93 -19.50 -3.20 2.73
CA LYS A 93 -20.94 -2.95 2.59
C LYS A 93 -21.70 -4.15 3.16
N VAL A 94 -22.61 -3.91 4.10
CA VAL A 94 -23.49 -4.96 4.63
C VAL A 94 -24.56 -5.28 3.59
N LEU A 95 -24.52 -6.50 3.05
CA LEU A 95 -25.44 -6.94 2.00
C LEU A 95 -26.68 -7.63 2.57
N ASP A 96 -26.51 -8.37 3.67
CA ASP A 96 -27.57 -9.16 4.26
C ASP A 96 -27.26 -9.49 5.73
N ILE A 97 -28.31 -9.66 6.52
CA ILE A 97 -28.24 -10.17 7.89
C ILE A 97 -29.30 -11.26 8.01
N TYR A 98 -28.87 -12.49 8.20
CA TYR A 98 -29.75 -13.66 8.16
C TYR A 98 -29.55 -14.56 9.37
N GLU A 99 -30.61 -14.74 10.16
CA GLU A 99 -30.64 -15.62 11.33
C GLU A 99 -31.41 -16.92 11.03
N HIS A 100 -30.84 -18.04 11.48
CA HIS A 100 -31.50 -19.34 11.47
C HIS A 100 -31.07 -20.17 12.68
N GLU A 101 -32.03 -20.67 13.46
CA GLU A 101 -31.82 -21.54 14.63
C GLU A 101 -30.73 -21.03 15.60
N GLY A 102 -30.74 -19.73 15.89
CA GLY A 102 -29.79 -19.10 16.82
C GLY A 102 -28.38 -18.87 16.28
N LYS A 103 -28.16 -19.11 14.97
CA LYS A 103 -26.94 -18.70 14.27
C LYS A 103 -27.24 -17.62 13.24
N THR A 104 -26.38 -16.60 13.18
CA THR A 104 -26.56 -15.44 12.32
C THR A 104 -25.40 -15.27 11.36
N GLN A 105 -25.70 -15.03 10.08
CA GLN A 105 -24.73 -14.55 9.10
C GLN A 105 -24.91 -13.06 8.86
N ILE A 106 -23.81 -12.31 8.97
CA ILE A 106 -23.70 -10.93 8.45
C ILE A 106 -22.90 -11.02 7.15
N LEU A 107 -23.55 -10.85 6.01
CA LEU A 107 -22.92 -10.91 4.69
C LEU A 107 -22.35 -9.53 4.34
N LEU A 108 -21.06 -9.49 4.05
CA LEU A 108 -20.29 -8.30 3.75
C LEU A 108 -19.75 -8.36 2.32
N LEU A 109 -19.77 -7.24 1.60
CA LEU A 109 -18.99 -7.05 0.37
C LEU A 109 -17.77 -6.19 0.69
N HIS A 110 -16.58 -6.71 0.42
CA HIS A 110 -15.34 -5.95 0.52
C HIS A 110 -15.29 -4.88 -0.58
N LEU A 111 -15.25 -3.62 -0.17
CA LEU A 111 -15.18 -2.46 -1.06
C LEU A 111 -13.73 -2.19 -1.50
N PRO A 112 -13.49 -1.33 -2.49
CA PRO A 112 -12.15 -0.97 -2.90
C PRO A 112 -11.36 -0.43 -1.70
N ASP A 113 -10.09 -0.83 -1.62
CA ASP A 113 -9.18 -0.37 -0.58
C ASP A 113 -8.72 1.09 -0.83
N ASP A 114 -9.48 1.96 -1.49
CA ASP A 114 -9.14 3.37 -1.77
C ASP A 114 -10.39 4.27 -1.74
N TYR A 115 -10.26 5.58 -2.01
CA TYR A 115 -11.38 6.54 -1.95
C TYR A 115 -12.64 6.11 -2.74
N LEU A 116 -12.53 5.22 -3.73
CA LEU A 116 -13.66 4.73 -4.52
C LEU A 116 -14.69 3.96 -3.68
N TRP A 117 -14.36 3.50 -2.46
CA TRP A 117 -15.35 2.96 -1.52
C TRP A 117 -16.52 3.92 -1.30
N LYS A 118 -16.24 5.23 -1.28
CA LYS A 118 -17.22 6.27 -0.96
C LYS A 118 -18.27 6.42 -2.05
N TRP A 119 -17.92 6.11 -3.30
CA TRP A 119 -18.88 6.08 -4.41
C TRP A 119 -19.97 5.03 -4.21
N LEU A 120 -19.70 4.02 -3.38
CA LEU A 120 -20.60 2.92 -3.10
C LEU A 120 -21.34 3.08 -1.77
N GLU A 121 -21.06 4.14 -1.01
CA GLU A 121 -21.63 4.36 0.33
C GLU A 121 -23.16 4.44 0.28
N ASP A 122 -23.69 5.25 -0.64
CA ASP A 122 -25.14 5.47 -0.79
C ASP A 122 -25.79 4.60 -1.89
N LEU A 123 -24.99 3.82 -2.64
CA LEU A 123 -25.52 3.00 -3.73
C LEU A 123 -26.02 1.64 -3.26
N THR A 124 -27.20 1.25 -3.73
CA THR A 124 -27.66 -0.13 -3.63
C THR A 124 -26.94 -0.97 -4.69
N ILE A 125 -26.07 -1.88 -4.24
CA ILE A 125 -25.34 -2.78 -5.13
C ILE A 125 -26.22 -3.98 -5.44
N HIS A 126 -26.64 -4.10 -6.70
CA HIS A 126 -27.31 -5.29 -7.20
C HIS A 126 -26.25 -6.30 -7.65
N LEU A 127 -26.00 -7.29 -6.80
CA LEU A 127 -25.07 -8.37 -7.13
C LEU A 127 -25.59 -9.21 -8.31
N PRO A 128 -24.70 -9.80 -9.14
CA PRO A 128 -25.11 -10.65 -10.25
C PRO A 128 -25.88 -11.88 -9.77
N GLY A 129 -27.02 -12.17 -10.41
CA GLY A 129 -27.84 -13.34 -10.09
C GLY A 129 -28.45 -13.28 -8.68
N ASN A 130 -28.59 -14.44 -8.04
CA ASN A 130 -29.16 -14.57 -6.69
C ASN A 130 -28.06 -14.78 -5.63
N LEU A 131 -26.91 -14.09 -5.78
CA LEU A 131 -25.70 -14.35 -4.98
C LEU A 131 -25.94 -14.28 -3.46
N VAL A 132 -26.81 -13.38 -2.98
CA VAL A 132 -27.19 -13.28 -1.56
C VAL A 132 -27.90 -14.56 -1.10
N ASP A 133 -28.87 -15.06 -1.88
CA ASP A 133 -29.60 -16.29 -1.54
C ASP A 133 -28.70 -17.54 -1.65
N ASP A 134 -27.75 -17.55 -2.58
CA ASP A 134 -26.73 -18.59 -2.67
C ASP A 134 -25.83 -18.58 -1.43
N CYS A 135 -25.46 -17.40 -0.93
CA CYS A 135 -24.70 -17.25 0.32
C CYS A 135 -25.51 -17.69 1.55
N ARG A 136 -26.82 -17.40 1.61
CA ARG A 136 -27.72 -17.94 2.66
C ARG A 136 -27.80 -19.47 2.61
N SER A 137 -27.95 -20.03 1.42
CA SER A 137 -28.01 -21.48 1.22
C SER A 137 -26.69 -22.14 1.65
N ARG A 138 -25.56 -21.54 1.29
CA ARG A 138 -24.23 -22.01 1.72
C ARG A 138 -24.03 -21.89 3.22
N PHE A 139 -24.53 -20.82 3.84
CA PHE A 139 -24.54 -20.65 5.29
C PHE A 139 -25.30 -21.78 5.98
N LEU A 140 -26.55 -22.02 5.61
CA LEU A 140 -27.39 -23.07 6.17
C LEU A 140 -26.74 -24.46 6.05
N ASN A 141 -26.18 -24.76 4.88
CA ASN A 141 -25.49 -26.04 4.63
C ASN A 141 -24.21 -26.23 5.44
N LYS A 142 -23.57 -25.15 5.90
CA LYS A 142 -22.27 -25.20 6.59
C LYS A 142 -22.38 -24.96 8.08
N ALA A 143 -23.20 -24.02 8.53
CA ALA A 143 -23.24 -23.54 9.90
C ALA A 143 -23.45 -24.65 10.94
N PHE A 144 -24.19 -25.70 10.58
CA PHE A 144 -24.52 -26.84 11.46
C PHE A 144 -23.74 -28.12 11.13
N GLY A 145 -22.79 -28.05 10.18
CA GLY A 145 -21.90 -29.16 9.85
C GLY A 145 -20.81 -29.39 10.90
N GLU A 146 -19.92 -30.35 10.62
CA GLU A 146 -18.74 -30.60 11.46
C GLU A 146 -17.79 -29.38 11.44
N PRO A 147 -17.39 -28.84 12.60
CA PRO A 147 -16.40 -27.79 12.67
C PRO A 147 -15.03 -28.28 12.19
N ILE A 148 -14.29 -27.39 11.52
CA ILE A 148 -12.90 -27.67 11.16
C ILE A 148 -12.04 -27.31 12.39
N PRO A 149 -11.26 -28.26 12.95
CA PRO A 149 -10.56 -28.04 14.22
C PRO A 149 -9.61 -26.85 14.21
N GLU A 150 -8.88 -26.62 13.11
CA GLU A 150 -7.89 -25.54 13.07
C GLU A 150 -8.53 -24.15 13.13
N VAL A 151 -9.66 -23.95 12.44
CA VAL A 151 -10.39 -22.67 12.40
C VAL A 151 -11.48 -22.57 13.48
N THR A 152 -11.41 -23.44 14.49
CA THR A 152 -12.16 -23.33 15.74
C THR A 152 -11.26 -23.48 16.97
N SER A 153 -9.94 -23.44 16.76
CA SER A 153 -8.93 -23.41 17.82
C SER A 153 -9.00 -22.11 18.62
N GLU A 154 -8.51 -22.14 19.87
CA GLU A 154 -8.48 -20.98 20.76
C GLU A 154 -7.72 -19.80 20.13
N ASP A 155 -6.53 -20.06 19.56
CA ASP A 155 -5.71 -19.06 18.88
C ASP A 155 -6.44 -18.39 17.70
N TRP A 156 -7.18 -19.16 16.89
CA TRP A 156 -7.97 -18.62 15.79
C TRP A 156 -9.13 -17.76 16.30
N MET A 157 -9.82 -18.24 17.34
CA MET A 157 -10.94 -17.55 17.94
C MET A 157 -10.53 -16.23 18.60
N GLU A 158 -9.37 -16.20 19.26
CA GLU A 158 -8.79 -14.96 19.81
C GLU A 158 -8.46 -13.98 18.68
N ARG A 159 -7.80 -14.46 17.63
CA ARG A 159 -7.45 -13.65 16.44
C ARG A 159 -8.68 -13.02 15.79
N CYS A 160 -9.78 -13.76 15.68
CA CYS A 160 -11.03 -13.29 15.10
C CYS A 160 -11.98 -12.62 16.11
N GLY A 161 -11.60 -12.47 17.37
CA GLY A 161 -12.49 -12.14 18.49
C GLY A 161 -13.04 -10.72 18.56
N PHE A 162 -12.51 -9.78 17.76
CA PHE A 162 -13.00 -8.39 17.72
C PHE A 162 -14.05 -8.17 16.62
N PRO A 163 -15.23 -7.61 16.89
CA PRO A 163 -16.22 -7.35 15.84
C PRO A 163 -15.68 -6.45 14.74
N ILE A 164 -16.07 -6.69 13.48
CA ILE A 164 -15.60 -5.91 12.34
C ILE A 164 -16.16 -4.49 12.42
N GLY A 165 -15.29 -3.51 12.65
CA GLY A 165 -15.64 -2.09 12.62
C GLY A 165 -16.39 -1.55 13.84
N VAL A 166 -16.47 -2.31 14.93
CA VAL A 166 -17.03 -1.84 16.21
C VAL A 166 -15.90 -1.60 17.20
N ASP A 167 -15.94 -0.48 17.91
CA ASP A 167 -14.98 -0.13 18.95
C ASP A 167 -15.30 -0.78 20.31
N MET A 168 -14.44 -0.54 21.30
CA MET A 168 -14.61 -1.09 22.65
C MET A 168 -15.80 -0.50 23.41
N GLU A 169 -16.43 0.56 22.90
CA GLU A 169 -17.66 1.15 23.45
C GLU A 169 -18.93 0.60 22.78
N GLY A 170 -18.79 -0.33 21.83
CA GLY A 170 -19.91 -0.89 21.08
C GLY A 170 -20.44 0.07 20.02
N LYS A 171 -19.60 0.95 19.46
CA LYS A 171 -19.98 1.88 18.38
C LYS A 171 -19.19 1.61 17.12
N LEU A 172 -19.79 1.89 15.96
CA LEU A 172 -19.06 1.83 14.70
C LEU A 172 -17.95 2.88 14.66
N PHE A 173 -16.78 2.50 14.16
CA PHE A 173 -15.76 3.47 13.78
C PHE A 173 -16.29 4.37 12.67
N SER A 174 -15.85 5.63 12.64
CA SER A 174 -16.06 6.50 11.47
C SER A 174 -15.53 5.81 10.22
N ASN A 175 -16.29 5.88 9.11
CA ASN A 175 -15.85 5.41 7.80
C ASN A 175 -14.71 6.28 7.25
N GLU A 176 -14.68 7.55 7.64
CA GLU A 176 -13.61 8.49 7.32
C GLU A 176 -12.35 8.18 8.11
N ILE A 177 -11.19 8.31 7.47
CA ILE A 177 -9.88 8.10 8.09
C ILE A 177 -9.24 9.47 8.30
N PRO A 178 -9.10 9.95 9.56
CA PRO A 178 -8.50 11.25 9.81
C PRO A 178 -7.08 11.34 9.23
N ILE A 179 -6.75 12.43 8.54
CA ILE A 179 -5.43 12.64 7.90
C ILE A 179 -4.32 12.51 8.93
N ALA A 180 -4.52 13.08 10.13
CA ALA A 180 -3.57 12.97 11.23
C ALA A 180 -3.24 11.52 11.64
N LYS A 181 -4.14 10.54 11.43
CA LYS A 181 -3.88 9.12 11.71
C LYS A 181 -3.13 8.40 10.59
N GLN A 182 -3.07 9.01 9.41
CA GLN A 182 -2.39 8.47 8.23
C GLN A 182 -0.95 8.97 8.09
N MET A 183 -0.62 10.06 8.78
CA MET A 183 0.67 10.75 8.72
C MET A 183 1.83 9.89 9.21
N ARG A 184 2.95 9.98 8.49
CA ARG A 184 4.22 9.30 8.80
C ARG A 184 5.39 10.25 8.53
N PRO A 185 6.51 10.11 9.26
CA PRO A 185 7.71 10.89 8.96
C PRO A 185 8.25 10.59 7.57
N VAL A 186 8.54 11.63 6.77
CA VAL A 186 9.17 11.46 5.44
C VAL A 186 10.54 10.81 5.56
N LYS A 187 11.30 11.14 6.61
CA LYS A 187 12.65 10.62 6.85
C LYS A 187 12.74 9.10 6.96
N GLU A 188 11.67 8.46 7.42
CA GLU A 188 11.58 7.02 7.64
C GLU A 188 11.02 6.26 6.43
N ALA A 189 10.56 6.98 5.40
CA ALA A 189 9.96 6.39 4.24
C ALA A 189 10.98 5.83 3.24
N SER A 190 10.61 4.73 2.61
CA SER A 190 11.30 4.23 1.42
C SER A 190 10.88 5.04 0.20
N PHE A 191 11.72 5.07 -0.84
CA PHE A 191 11.36 5.65 -2.14
C PHE A 191 10.05 5.07 -2.69
N ARG A 192 9.69 3.83 -2.32
CA ARG A 192 8.44 3.17 -2.71
C ARG A 192 7.18 3.89 -2.22
N SER A 193 7.29 4.68 -1.15
CA SER A 193 6.17 5.48 -0.66
C SER A 193 5.88 6.71 -1.52
N PHE A 194 6.78 7.04 -2.45
CA PHE A 194 6.75 8.25 -3.26
C PHE A 194 6.76 7.96 -4.76
N TYR A 195 7.49 6.93 -5.19
CA TYR A 195 7.73 6.66 -6.60
C TYR A 195 6.43 6.26 -7.31
N HIS A 196 6.01 7.12 -8.24
CA HIS A 196 4.74 7.06 -8.97
C HIS A 196 3.49 7.12 -8.08
N GLU A 197 3.64 7.66 -6.88
CA GLU A 197 2.58 7.84 -5.90
C GLU A 197 2.20 9.31 -5.75
N LEU A 198 0.92 9.55 -5.49
CA LEU A 198 0.43 10.84 -5.01
C LEU A 198 0.49 10.86 -3.48
N VAL A 199 1.14 11.88 -2.93
CA VAL A 199 1.27 12.07 -1.49
C VAL A 199 0.92 13.50 -1.10
N TYR A 200 0.30 13.66 0.06
CA TYR A 200 0.18 14.95 0.73
C TYR A 200 1.29 15.08 1.76
N ILE A 201 2.01 16.21 1.75
CA ILE A 201 3.10 16.50 2.67
C ILE A 201 2.78 17.78 3.44
N ARG A 202 2.85 17.72 4.77
CA ARG A 202 2.76 18.91 5.63
C ARG A 202 4.05 19.70 5.56
N CYS A 203 4.04 20.81 4.84
CA CYS A 203 5.23 21.60 4.56
C CYS A 203 4.95 23.10 4.39
N ALA A 204 4.05 23.67 5.22
CA ALA A 204 3.67 25.09 5.13
C ALA A 204 4.86 26.07 5.02
N ALA A 205 5.93 25.86 5.79
CA ALA A 205 7.14 26.69 5.70
C ALA A 205 7.81 26.62 4.32
N LEU A 206 7.86 25.43 3.70
CA LEU A 206 8.41 25.26 2.36
C LEU A 206 7.58 26.00 1.30
N ILE A 207 6.26 26.06 1.47
CA ILE A 207 5.37 26.81 0.57
C ILE A 207 5.69 28.30 0.65
N GLU A 208 5.84 28.84 1.85
CA GLU A 208 6.19 30.25 2.06
C GLU A 208 7.57 30.61 1.48
N ASP A 209 8.54 29.70 1.61
CA ASP A 209 9.92 29.93 1.15
C ASP A 209 10.09 29.75 -0.36
N VAL A 210 9.43 28.76 -0.97
CA VAL A 210 9.66 28.34 -2.36
C VAL A 210 8.57 28.82 -3.31
N MET A 211 7.35 29.06 -2.82
CA MET A 211 6.18 29.42 -3.63
C MET A 211 5.39 30.63 -3.06
N PRO A 212 6.05 31.72 -2.64
CA PRO A 212 5.40 32.84 -1.95
C PRO A 212 4.28 33.52 -2.76
N GLU A 213 4.31 33.44 -4.08
CA GLU A 213 3.32 34.04 -4.98
C GLU A 213 1.95 33.34 -4.96
N VAL A 214 1.92 32.06 -4.56
CA VAL A 214 0.70 31.22 -4.55
C VAL A 214 0.29 30.83 -3.13
N ALA A 215 1.16 31.06 -2.15
CA ALA A 215 0.91 30.84 -0.72
C ALA A 215 -0.27 31.70 -0.21
N GLN A 216 -1.13 31.08 0.60
CA GLN A 216 -2.24 31.73 1.28
C GLN A 216 -2.24 31.40 2.78
N PRO A 217 -2.77 32.31 3.62
CA PRO A 217 -2.90 32.04 5.05
C PRO A 217 -3.71 30.77 5.32
N GLY A 218 -3.13 29.84 6.08
CA GLY A 218 -3.77 28.59 6.47
C GLY A 218 -3.54 27.42 5.50
N ASP A 219 -2.74 27.60 4.44
CA ASP A 219 -2.18 26.47 3.71
C ASP A 219 -1.34 25.61 4.66
N THR A 220 -1.47 24.29 4.56
CA THR A 220 -0.82 23.34 5.47
C THR A 220 0.24 22.49 4.79
N GLY A 221 0.15 22.33 3.46
CA GLY A 221 1.05 21.45 2.73
C GLY A 221 0.82 21.40 1.22
N LEU A 222 1.51 20.48 0.58
CA LEU A 222 1.48 20.25 -0.86
C LEU A 222 1.01 18.84 -1.18
N VAL A 223 0.25 18.69 -2.25
CA VAL A 223 0.04 17.38 -2.89
C VAL A 223 1.04 17.26 -4.04
N LEU A 224 1.88 16.23 -3.93
CA LEU A 224 3.03 15.98 -4.77
C LEU A 224 2.87 14.64 -5.49
N TYR A 225 3.33 14.58 -6.74
CA TYR A 225 3.55 13.32 -7.45
C TYR A 225 5.04 12.98 -7.43
N GLY A 226 5.40 11.85 -6.85
CA GLY A 226 6.79 11.43 -6.74
C GLY A 226 7.29 10.66 -7.97
N TYR A 227 8.56 10.87 -8.31
CA TYR A 227 9.25 10.21 -9.40
C TYR A 227 10.75 10.07 -9.08
N ILE A 228 11.47 9.27 -9.86
CA ILE A 228 12.92 9.14 -9.73
C ILE A 228 13.57 9.73 -10.98
N ASP A 229 14.21 10.87 -10.77
CA ASP A 229 15.12 11.49 -11.73
C ASP A 229 16.45 10.72 -11.74
N GLU A 230 16.99 10.42 -12.92
CA GLU A 230 18.23 9.63 -13.00
C GLU A 230 19.41 10.34 -12.35
N GLU A 231 19.50 11.66 -12.44
CA GLU A 231 20.63 12.42 -11.91
C GLU A 231 20.41 12.82 -10.46
N ALA A 232 19.19 13.24 -10.15
CA ALA A 232 18.86 13.88 -8.89
C ALA A 232 18.00 13.04 -7.94
N GLY A 233 17.68 11.80 -8.31
CA GLY A 233 17.04 10.84 -7.43
C GLY A 233 15.56 11.12 -7.14
N VAL A 234 15.11 10.81 -5.91
CA VAL A 234 13.70 10.95 -5.52
C VAL A 234 13.28 12.41 -5.53
N SER A 235 12.30 12.69 -6.39
CA SER A 235 11.89 14.03 -6.78
C SER A 235 10.38 14.12 -6.88
N PHE A 236 9.87 15.33 -6.81
CA PHE A 236 8.44 15.57 -6.70
C PHE A 236 8.00 16.69 -7.63
N GLN A 237 6.93 16.44 -8.37
CA GLN A 237 6.18 17.45 -9.09
C GLN A 237 5.06 17.96 -8.18
N PRO A 238 5.08 19.24 -7.78
CA PRO A 238 3.97 19.86 -7.08
C PRO A 238 2.77 20.00 -8.00
N LEU A 239 1.60 19.58 -7.54
CA LEU A 239 0.35 19.63 -8.30
C LEU A 239 -0.68 20.52 -7.65
N TRP A 240 -0.81 20.42 -6.32
CA TRP A 240 -1.73 21.26 -5.54
C TRP A 240 -1.07 21.82 -4.29
N ILE A 241 -1.49 23.02 -3.91
CA ILE A 241 -1.41 23.50 -2.54
C ILE A 241 -2.66 23.02 -1.81
N ALA A 242 -2.49 22.53 -0.59
CA ALA A 242 -3.57 21.96 0.19
C ALA A 242 -3.67 22.60 1.56
N LYS A 243 -4.92 22.73 2.00
CA LYS A 243 -5.28 22.98 3.39
C LYS A 243 -5.96 21.74 3.97
N GLU A 244 -5.42 21.27 5.08
CA GLU A 244 -5.88 20.08 5.77
C GLU A 244 -7.14 20.34 6.60
N ASN A 245 -8.15 19.51 6.38
CA ASN A 245 -9.31 19.33 7.26
C ASN A 245 -9.17 17.99 8.01
N GLU A 246 -10.22 17.50 8.69
CA GLU A 246 -10.11 16.27 9.49
C GLU A 246 -9.76 15.03 8.66
N SER A 247 -10.51 14.76 7.57
CA SER A 247 -10.28 13.61 6.66
C SER A 247 -10.13 14.01 5.18
N THR A 248 -10.26 15.30 4.86
CA THR A 248 -10.22 15.81 3.48
C THR A 248 -9.19 16.93 3.31
N LEU A 249 -8.87 17.25 2.07
CA LEU A 249 -8.00 18.36 1.70
C LEU A 249 -8.76 19.37 0.84
N ASP A 250 -8.70 20.64 1.21
CA ASP A 250 -9.09 21.73 0.32
C ASP A 250 -7.90 22.04 -0.59
N MET A 251 -8.02 21.70 -1.88
CA MET A 251 -6.89 21.74 -2.83
C MET A 251 -7.03 22.86 -3.86
N ARG A 252 -5.93 23.56 -4.11
CA ARG A 252 -5.78 24.59 -5.15
C ARG A 252 -4.69 24.19 -6.12
N LEU A 253 -5.01 24.15 -7.41
CA LEU A 253 -4.04 23.82 -8.46
C LEU A 253 -2.89 24.83 -8.48
N ILE A 254 -1.67 24.32 -8.63
CA ILE A 254 -0.49 25.15 -8.87
C ILE A 254 -0.46 25.52 -10.36
N PRO A 255 -0.29 26.81 -10.73
CA PRO A 255 -0.24 27.23 -12.13
C PRO A 255 0.90 26.57 -12.91
N GLU A 256 0.59 26.02 -14.08
CA GLU A 256 1.55 25.28 -14.93
C GLU A 256 2.69 26.13 -15.51
N GLU A 257 2.51 27.44 -15.53
CA GLU A 257 3.51 28.37 -16.04
C GLU A 257 4.75 28.45 -15.14
N THR A 258 4.65 27.98 -13.89
CA THR A 258 5.75 28.00 -12.92
C THR A 258 6.19 26.57 -12.60
N MET A 259 7.43 26.24 -12.99
CA MET A 259 8.02 24.95 -12.68
C MET A 259 8.68 25.00 -11.31
N TYR A 260 8.09 24.29 -10.35
CA TYR A 260 8.70 24.05 -9.04
C TYR A 260 9.26 22.64 -8.98
N LEU A 261 10.46 22.50 -8.42
CA LEU A 261 11.13 21.23 -8.26
C LEU A 261 11.42 21.02 -6.78
N ILE A 262 10.87 19.94 -6.21
CA ILE A 262 11.10 19.56 -4.82
C ILE A 262 11.84 18.23 -4.82
N ARG A 263 12.94 18.13 -4.05
CA ARG A 263 13.70 16.89 -3.86
C ARG A 263 13.42 16.32 -2.47
N LEU A 264 13.62 15.02 -2.30
CA LEU A 264 13.35 14.35 -1.01
C LEU A 264 14.09 15.00 0.17
N ALA A 265 15.33 15.44 -0.02
CA ALA A 265 16.11 16.11 1.01
C ALA A 265 15.46 17.40 1.55
N ASN A 266 14.62 18.08 0.77
CA ASN A 266 13.89 19.27 1.22
C ASN A 266 12.75 18.94 2.20
N LEU A 267 12.41 17.66 2.37
CA LEU A 267 11.20 17.19 3.04
C LEU A 267 11.50 16.35 4.29
N ASP A 268 12.77 16.23 4.70
CA ASP A 268 13.19 15.32 5.79
C ASP A 268 12.48 15.56 7.11
N ASP A 269 12.23 16.82 7.45
CA ASP A 269 11.57 17.20 8.70
C ASP A 269 10.04 17.28 8.56
N CYS A 270 9.49 16.84 7.43
CA CYS A 270 8.06 16.85 7.15
C CYS A 270 7.39 15.49 7.47
N GLU A 271 6.07 15.52 7.59
CA GLU A 271 5.21 14.34 7.61
C GLU A 271 4.42 14.24 6.31
N PHE A 272 4.09 13.02 5.90
CA PHE A 272 3.28 12.78 4.72
C PHE A 272 2.23 11.70 4.95
N CYS A 273 1.19 11.72 4.12
CA CYS A 273 0.29 10.59 3.95
C CYS A 273 0.05 10.31 2.45
N SER A 274 -0.36 9.09 2.14
CA SER A 274 -0.80 8.73 0.80
C SER A 274 -2.12 9.42 0.47
N MET A 275 -2.32 9.80 -0.80
CA MET A 275 -3.59 10.32 -1.31
C MET A 275 -4.63 9.23 -1.58
N LYS A 276 -4.29 7.96 -1.31
CA LYS A 276 -5.12 6.78 -1.60
C LYS A 276 -6.56 6.85 -1.03
N TRP A 277 -6.75 7.46 0.12
CA TRP A 277 -8.06 7.60 0.78
C TRP A 277 -8.69 8.98 0.64
N ILE A 278 -8.14 9.83 -0.23
CA ILE A 278 -8.55 11.23 -0.39
C ILE A 278 -9.01 11.42 -1.84
N GLU A 279 -10.09 12.17 -2.04
CA GLU A 279 -10.56 12.49 -3.38
C GLU A 279 -9.50 13.27 -4.16
N VAL A 280 -9.23 12.82 -5.38
CA VAL A 280 -8.30 13.49 -6.29
C VAL A 280 -8.95 13.60 -7.67
N ASP A 281 -8.65 14.68 -8.38
CA ASP A 281 -9.03 14.79 -9.79
C ASP A 281 -8.14 13.84 -10.62
N PRO A 282 -8.69 12.75 -11.17
CA PRO A 282 -7.90 11.76 -11.90
C PRO A 282 -7.28 12.35 -13.18
N TYR A 283 -7.89 13.36 -13.79
CA TYR A 283 -7.36 13.98 -15.00
C TYR A 283 -6.01 14.66 -14.75
N ILE A 284 -5.91 15.38 -13.64
CA ILE A 284 -4.68 16.08 -13.25
C ILE A 284 -3.59 15.06 -12.89
N ALA A 285 -3.94 14.05 -12.08
CA ALA A 285 -3.04 12.96 -11.71
C ALA A 285 -2.49 12.21 -12.93
N ASP A 286 -3.36 11.81 -13.85
CA ASP A 286 -2.99 11.08 -15.07
C ASP A 286 -2.17 11.92 -16.04
N ARG A 287 -2.41 13.23 -16.08
CA ARG A 287 -1.59 14.14 -16.87
C ARG A 287 -0.18 14.25 -16.29
N ALA A 288 -0.05 14.44 -14.97
CA ALA A 288 1.25 14.50 -14.30
C ALA A 288 2.06 13.21 -14.53
N ARG A 289 1.43 12.04 -14.33
CA ARG A 289 2.02 10.73 -14.62
C ARG A 289 2.56 10.64 -16.05
N ARG A 290 1.77 11.06 -17.05
CA ARG A 290 2.18 11.00 -18.46
C ARG A 290 3.38 11.90 -18.76
N VAL A 291 3.35 13.15 -18.30
CA VAL A 291 4.46 14.10 -18.51
C VAL A 291 5.74 13.58 -17.86
N ILE A 292 5.63 13.05 -16.65
CA ILE A 292 6.78 12.52 -15.92
C ILE A 292 7.34 11.26 -16.58
N ALA A 293 6.46 10.35 -16.99
CA ALA A 293 6.86 9.15 -17.73
C ALA A 293 7.56 9.47 -19.06
N GLU A 294 7.19 10.59 -19.70
CA GLU A 294 7.82 11.04 -20.93
C GLU A 294 9.15 11.75 -20.69
N VAL A 295 9.21 12.66 -19.71
CA VAL A 295 10.33 13.60 -19.54
C VAL A 295 11.38 13.10 -18.55
N TYR A 296 10.99 12.54 -17.41
CA TYR A 296 11.90 12.28 -16.29
C TYR A 296 12.21 10.80 -16.06
N ASP A 297 11.23 9.91 -16.26
CA ASP A 297 11.45 8.49 -16.00
C ASP A 297 12.51 7.89 -16.93
N THR A 298 13.32 7.00 -16.35
CA THR A 298 14.27 6.16 -17.09
C THR A 298 13.59 5.47 -18.27
N LYS A 299 14.25 5.47 -19.43
CA LYS A 299 13.81 4.68 -20.60
C LYS A 299 14.34 3.26 -20.58
N SER A 300 15.27 2.94 -19.67
CA SER A 300 15.78 1.58 -19.48
C SER A 300 14.80 0.74 -18.68
N LYS A 301 14.20 -0.25 -19.35
CA LYS A 301 13.31 -1.24 -18.72
C LYS A 301 14.05 -2.11 -17.70
N GLU A 302 15.31 -2.45 -17.96
CA GLU A 302 16.14 -3.24 -17.04
C GLU A 302 16.41 -2.47 -15.75
N LYS A 303 16.68 -1.16 -15.87
CA LYS A 303 16.85 -0.29 -14.70
C LYS A 303 15.56 -0.22 -13.89
N GLU A 304 14.44 -0.02 -14.57
CA GLU A 304 13.12 0.03 -13.93
C GLU A 304 12.78 -1.28 -13.21
N GLU A 305 13.06 -2.42 -13.84
CA GLU A 305 12.90 -3.74 -13.24
C GLU A 305 13.72 -3.87 -11.96
N THR A 306 14.91 -3.25 -11.88
CA THR A 306 15.71 -3.31 -10.66
C THR A 306 14.98 -2.75 -9.44
N ARG A 307 14.11 -1.74 -9.62
CA ARG A 307 13.35 -1.09 -8.55
C ARG A 307 12.26 -2.01 -7.97
N THR A 308 11.91 -3.10 -8.66
CA THR A 308 10.96 -4.11 -8.16
C THR A 308 11.55 -5.05 -7.11
N PHE A 309 12.89 -5.21 -7.07
CA PHE A 309 13.57 -6.11 -6.14
C PHE A 309 13.64 -5.53 -4.72
N GLN A 310 12.65 -5.85 -3.88
CA GLN A 310 12.59 -5.40 -2.48
C GLN A 310 13.79 -5.84 -1.63
N GLY A 311 14.40 -7.00 -1.94
CA GLY A 311 15.58 -7.48 -1.23
C GLY A 311 16.81 -6.56 -1.34
N LEU A 312 16.81 -5.64 -2.32
CA LEU A 312 17.87 -4.65 -2.50
C LEU A 312 17.66 -3.36 -1.70
N ASP A 313 16.45 -3.11 -1.17
CA ASP A 313 16.07 -1.80 -0.63
C ASP A 313 16.97 -1.34 0.53
N GLN A 314 17.43 -2.27 1.37
CA GLN A 314 18.33 -1.97 2.49
C GLN A 314 19.70 -1.43 2.07
N PHE A 315 20.10 -1.61 0.80
CA PHE A 315 21.39 -1.18 0.27
C PHE A 315 21.32 0.07 -0.60
N ARG A 316 20.11 0.52 -0.93
CA ARG A 316 19.88 1.69 -1.77
C ARG A 316 20.19 2.97 -1.00
N HIS A 317 20.76 3.94 -1.69
CA HIS A 317 20.79 5.30 -1.16
C HIS A 317 19.36 5.84 -1.06
N ARG A 318 19.01 6.45 0.08
CA ARG A 318 17.64 6.91 0.34
C ARG A 318 17.13 7.92 -0.69
N GLU A 319 17.98 8.89 -1.02
CA GLU A 319 17.64 9.95 -1.99
C GLU A 319 17.90 9.53 -3.42
N HIS A 320 18.72 8.50 -3.66
CA HIS A 320 19.09 8.03 -4.99
C HIS A 320 18.89 6.51 -5.04
N PRO A 321 17.65 6.03 -5.29
CA PRO A 321 17.33 4.61 -5.10
C PRO A 321 18.08 3.67 -6.03
N ASP A 322 18.61 4.18 -7.14
CA ASP A 322 19.43 3.40 -8.08
C ASP A 322 20.91 3.35 -7.67
N ASP A 323 21.32 4.08 -6.63
CA ASP A 323 22.72 4.18 -6.21
C ASP A 323 23.00 3.28 -5.00
N PHE A 324 24.08 2.51 -5.10
CA PHE A 324 24.49 1.50 -4.11
C PHE A 324 25.90 1.77 -3.62
N GLY A 325 26.10 1.67 -2.31
CA GLY A 325 27.43 1.67 -1.71
C GLY A 325 28.04 0.27 -1.80
N VAL A 326 28.89 0.03 -2.80
CA VAL A 326 29.48 -1.28 -3.09
C VAL A 326 30.86 -1.40 -2.45
N ALA A 327 31.09 -2.44 -1.64
CA ALA A 327 32.41 -2.79 -1.14
C ALA A 327 33.23 -3.45 -2.25
N VAL A 328 34.29 -2.77 -2.68
CA VAL A 328 35.18 -3.20 -3.76
C VAL A 328 36.43 -3.84 -3.17
N TYR A 329 36.64 -5.10 -3.52
CA TYR A 329 37.82 -5.89 -3.18
C TYR A 329 38.69 -6.08 -4.42
N TYR A 330 40.00 -6.17 -4.21
CA TYR A 330 40.97 -6.32 -5.30
C TYR A 330 41.64 -7.69 -5.27
N GLU A 331 41.88 -8.30 -6.43
CA GLU A 331 42.68 -9.52 -6.54
C GLU A 331 44.13 -9.29 -6.07
N ASP A 332 44.67 -8.10 -6.34
CA ASP A 332 45.92 -7.62 -5.75
C ASP A 332 45.75 -7.34 -4.25
N LYS A 333 46.24 -8.27 -3.43
CA LYS A 333 46.19 -8.22 -1.96
C LYS A 333 46.97 -7.05 -1.34
N SER A 334 47.76 -6.30 -2.12
CA SER A 334 48.41 -5.07 -1.65
C SER A 334 47.46 -3.88 -1.62
N LYS A 335 46.34 -3.92 -2.37
CA LYS A 335 45.32 -2.89 -2.38
C LYS A 335 44.31 -3.11 -1.25
N GLU A 336 44.12 -2.09 -0.42
CA GLU A 336 43.06 -2.10 0.58
C GLU A 336 41.67 -2.02 -0.08
N PRO A 337 40.66 -2.74 0.44
CA PRO A 337 39.28 -2.56 0.03
C PRO A 337 38.81 -1.11 0.19
N GLU A 338 37.80 -0.73 -0.59
CA GLU A 338 37.15 0.57 -0.49
C GLU A 338 35.65 0.45 -0.79
N ARG A 339 34.89 1.51 -0.50
CA ARG A 339 33.47 1.57 -0.83
C ARG A 339 33.25 2.62 -1.92
N LEU A 340 32.74 2.18 -3.06
CA LEU A 340 32.43 3.04 -4.21
C LEU A 340 30.93 3.10 -4.43
N TRP A 341 30.45 4.26 -4.89
CA TRP A 341 29.06 4.43 -5.29
C TRP A 341 28.86 3.94 -6.73
N VAL A 342 27.88 3.08 -6.91
CA VAL A 342 27.54 2.45 -8.20
C VAL A 342 26.06 2.68 -8.48
N ARG A 343 25.75 3.24 -9.65
CA ARG A 343 24.38 3.35 -10.14
C ARG A 343 23.99 2.08 -10.88
N ILE A 344 23.05 1.32 -10.33
CA ILE A 344 22.60 0.06 -10.92
C ILE A 344 21.96 0.31 -12.30
N SER A 345 22.23 -0.58 -13.24
CA SER A 345 21.69 -0.54 -14.60
C SER A 345 20.79 -1.74 -14.90
N ARG A 346 21.16 -2.92 -14.41
CA ARG A 346 20.42 -4.17 -14.64
C ARG A 346 20.76 -5.25 -13.61
N VAL A 347 19.94 -6.29 -13.57
CA VAL A 347 20.17 -7.53 -12.82
C VAL A 347 20.07 -8.71 -13.78
N GLU A 348 21.09 -9.57 -13.79
CA GLU A 348 21.11 -10.81 -14.57
C GLU A 348 21.36 -12.00 -13.62
N GLY A 349 20.35 -12.83 -13.41
CA GLY A 349 20.42 -13.93 -12.44
C GLY A 349 20.65 -13.41 -11.02
N ASN A 350 21.81 -13.72 -10.44
CA ASN A 350 22.22 -13.22 -9.11
C ASN A 350 23.29 -12.12 -9.17
N GLN A 351 23.49 -11.52 -10.35
CA GLN A 351 24.50 -10.50 -10.60
C GLN A 351 23.83 -9.17 -10.86
N CYS A 352 24.30 -8.12 -10.18
CA CYS A 352 23.93 -6.74 -10.46
C CYS A 352 25.06 -6.11 -11.29
N PHE A 353 24.69 -5.22 -12.21
CA PHE A 353 25.63 -4.43 -12.98
C PHE A 353 25.28 -2.95 -12.81
N GLY A 354 26.29 -2.09 -12.84
CA GLY A 354 26.07 -0.66 -12.71
C GLY A 354 27.31 0.15 -13.03
N MET A 355 27.10 1.45 -13.26
CA MET A 355 28.17 2.40 -13.58
C MET A 355 28.71 3.04 -12.30
N LEU A 356 30.03 3.15 -12.20
CA LEU A 356 30.69 3.84 -11.10
C LEU A 356 30.44 5.35 -11.17
N LEU A 357 30.09 5.93 -10.02
CA LEU A 357 29.84 7.36 -9.85
C LEU A 357 31.06 8.12 -9.32
N MET A 358 32.18 7.42 -9.14
CA MET A 358 33.41 7.99 -8.63
C MET A 358 34.61 7.13 -8.97
N ASN A 359 35.79 7.75 -8.96
CA ASN A 359 37.06 7.05 -9.14
C ASN A 359 37.46 6.29 -7.88
N SER A 360 38.09 5.13 -8.07
CA SER A 360 38.85 4.44 -7.02
C SER A 360 39.95 5.34 -6.44
N LYS A 361 40.25 5.17 -5.15
CA LYS A 361 41.43 5.78 -4.52
C LYS A 361 42.75 5.21 -5.08
N HIS A 362 42.71 4.05 -5.73
CA HIS A 362 43.87 3.38 -6.30
C HIS A 362 44.09 3.84 -7.76
N PRO A 363 45.31 4.26 -8.16
CA PRO A 363 45.57 4.80 -9.50
C PRO A 363 45.22 3.86 -10.66
N ASP A 364 45.42 2.56 -10.46
CA ASP A 364 45.12 1.49 -11.43
C ASP A 364 43.78 0.80 -11.11
N GLY A 365 42.92 1.43 -10.32
CA GLY A 365 41.57 0.95 -10.00
C GLY A 365 40.52 1.39 -11.03
N PRO A 366 39.27 0.93 -10.85
CA PRO A 366 38.14 1.37 -11.65
C PRO A 366 37.91 2.87 -11.60
N LYS A 367 37.44 3.44 -12.71
CA LYS A 367 37.19 4.87 -12.88
C LYS A 367 35.70 5.17 -12.89
N GLU A 368 35.38 6.43 -12.62
CA GLU A 368 34.04 6.96 -12.84
C GLU A 368 33.60 6.69 -14.29
N GLY A 369 32.36 6.20 -14.45
CA GLY A 369 31.81 5.78 -15.73
C GLY A 369 32.11 4.32 -16.12
N ASP A 370 33.03 3.63 -15.44
CA ASP A 370 33.25 2.20 -15.70
C ASP A 370 32.04 1.39 -15.21
N GLU A 371 31.63 0.39 -16.01
CA GLU A 371 30.65 -0.59 -15.58
C GLU A 371 31.33 -1.68 -14.75
N ILE A 372 30.77 -1.97 -13.57
CA ILE A 372 31.20 -3.06 -12.72
C ILE A 372 30.07 -4.03 -12.42
N MET A 373 30.44 -5.28 -12.15
CA MET A 373 29.55 -6.30 -11.62
C MET A 373 29.66 -6.37 -10.10
N PHE A 374 28.53 -6.45 -9.42
CA PHE A 374 28.46 -6.61 -7.97
C PHE A 374 27.36 -7.59 -7.58
N ARG A 375 27.42 -8.13 -6.36
CA ARG A 375 26.47 -9.11 -5.83
C ARG A 375 26.17 -8.84 -4.37
N VAL A 376 25.01 -9.31 -3.90
CA VAL A 376 24.70 -9.38 -2.46
C VAL A 376 25.24 -10.72 -1.95
N LEU A 377 26.19 -10.69 -1.02
CA LEU A 377 26.73 -11.88 -0.36
C LEU A 377 26.51 -11.80 1.15
N GLN A 378 26.39 -12.96 1.79
CA GLN A 378 26.39 -13.06 3.25
C GLN A 378 27.82 -13.22 3.76
N ASN A 379 28.22 -12.38 4.72
CA ASN A 379 29.52 -12.48 5.37
C ASN A 379 29.54 -13.60 6.43
N GLU A 380 30.70 -13.87 7.03
CA GLU A 380 30.88 -14.92 8.05
C GLU A 380 30.03 -14.71 9.32
N LYS A 381 29.58 -13.48 9.58
CA LYS A 381 28.72 -13.13 10.73
C LYS A 381 27.23 -13.28 10.42
N GLY A 382 26.88 -13.58 9.17
CA GLY A 382 25.51 -13.66 8.71
C GLY A 382 24.94 -12.35 8.17
N ASP A 383 25.70 -11.26 8.15
CA ASP A 383 25.24 -9.97 7.60
C ASP A 383 25.34 -9.97 6.08
N LEU A 384 24.41 -9.31 5.42
CA LEU A 384 24.44 -9.14 3.97
C LEU A 384 25.28 -7.90 3.59
N GLU A 385 26.12 -8.05 2.57
CA GLU A 385 26.93 -6.97 2.02
C GLU A 385 26.86 -6.97 0.48
N VAL A 386 26.86 -5.77 -0.11
CA VAL A 386 26.99 -5.59 -1.55
C VAL A 386 28.46 -5.49 -1.92
N VAL A 387 28.95 -6.47 -2.69
CA VAL A 387 30.39 -6.62 -2.97
C VAL A 387 30.69 -6.71 -4.45
N SER A 388 31.86 -6.20 -4.83
CA SER A 388 32.46 -6.36 -6.15
C SER A 388 33.92 -6.79 -6.00
N VAL A 389 34.39 -7.69 -6.88
CA VAL A 389 35.80 -8.12 -6.93
C VAL A 389 36.39 -7.63 -8.25
N GLN A 390 37.46 -6.84 -8.15
CA GLN A 390 38.14 -6.16 -9.24
C GLN A 390 39.57 -6.70 -9.39
N LYS A 391 40.08 -6.67 -10.62
CA LYS A 391 41.42 -7.16 -10.94
C LYS A 391 42.53 -6.20 -10.51
#